data_AF-A0ABD0NPG2-F1
#
_entry.id   AF-A0ABD0NPG2-F1
#
_cell.length_a   1.000
_cell.length_b   1.000
_cell.length_c   1.000
_cell.angle_alpha   90.00
_cell.angle_beta   90.00
_cell.angle_gamma   90.00
#
_symmetry.space_group_name_H-M   'P 1'
#
loop_
_entity.id
_entity.type
_entity.pdbx_description
1 polymer ?
#
loop_
_entity_poly.entity_id
_entity_poly.type
_entity_poly.pdbx_seq_one_letter_code
_entity_poly.pdbx_strand_id
1 'polypeptide(L)'
;PRFGPIGGLDRHQSASTLKVHVVAISANHGLVEGRSVGKHDLVIRFLRGAWRLNPPQPHLIPSWDLAVVLQALQQDPFEPLQSVELNALSLKTALLTALTSVKRLGDLQALSVNSSCLVFGLADSQVVLRPRPGYMPKVPTTPFRDQVVTLQAIPSQEGDPNLTLLCPVHALRIYLEHTQPFRCFEQLFVCYGGQQKGKAVSKQRISQWLGDTIRTAYQARGLPCLLG
;
A
#
# COMPACT_ATOMS: atom_id res chain seq x y z
N PRO A 1 -48.87 -9.14 10.96
CA PRO A 1 -47.60 -8.70 11.58
C PRO A 1 -46.59 -8.27 10.51
N ARG A 2 -46.50 -6.96 10.24
CA ARG A 2 -45.48 -6.40 9.36
C ARG A 2 -44.14 -6.51 10.10
N PHE A 3 -43.20 -7.26 9.53
CA PHE A 3 -41.81 -7.24 10.00
C PHE A 3 -41.29 -5.81 9.82
N GLY A 4 -40.90 -5.17 10.92
CA GLY A 4 -40.26 -3.87 10.89
C GLY A 4 -38.91 -3.92 10.16
N PRO A 5 -38.36 -2.76 9.78
CA PRO A 5 -37.12 -2.69 9.03
C PRO A 5 -35.98 -3.31 9.83
N ILE A 6 -35.29 -4.29 9.24
CA ILE A 6 -34.09 -4.88 9.83
C ILE A 6 -32.97 -3.86 9.60
N GLY A 7 -32.69 -3.03 10.60
CA GLY A 7 -31.87 -1.81 10.50
C GLY A 7 -30.42 -1.92 9.97
N GLY A 8 -29.97 -3.11 9.58
CA GLY A 8 -28.73 -3.31 8.81
C GLY A 8 -28.90 -3.15 7.30
N LEU A 9 -30.09 -3.44 6.75
CA LEU A 9 -30.36 -3.30 5.30
C LEU A 9 -30.60 -1.84 4.90
N ASP A 10 -31.25 -1.06 5.77
CA ASP A 10 -31.55 0.36 5.54
C ASP A 10 -30.29 1.24 5.52
N ARG A 11 -29.15 0.72 5.99
CA ARG A 11 -27.87 1.42 6.02
C ARG A 11 -26.95 1.08 4.84
N HIS A 12 -27.44 0.39 3.81
CA HIS A 12 -26.66 -0.05 2.64
C HIS A 12 -25.32 -0.73 3.01
N GLN A 13 -25.26 -1.46 4.12
CA GLN A 13 -24.01 -2.14 4.50
C GLN A 13 -23.65 -3.22 3.48
N SER A 14 -22.36 -3.30 3.14
CA SER A 14 -21.89 -4.34 2.24
C SER A 14 -22.12 -5.73 2.85
N ALA A 15 -22.43 -6.71 1.99
CA ALA A 15 -22.67 -8.08 2.44
C ALA A 15 -21.45 -8.71 3.15
N SER A 16 -20.23 -8.23 2.85
CA SER A 16 -19.01 -8.61 3.57
C SER A 16 -19.01 -8.12 5.02
N THR A 17 -19.47 -6.90 5.30
CA THR A 17 -19.60 -6.36 6.67
C THR A 17 -20.63 -7.15 7.47
N LEU A 18 -21.79 -7.45 6.90
CA LEU A 18 -22.81 -8.28 7.54
C LEU A 18 -22.27 -9.68 7.88
N LYS A 19 -21.48 -10.27 6.98
CA LYS A 19 -20.82 -11.56 7.25
C LYS A 19 -19.85 -11.47 8.44
N VAL A 20 -19.09 -10.38 8.57
CA VAL A 20 -18.19 -10.17 9.72
C VAL A 20 -18.99 -10.10 11.02
N HIS A 21 -20.10 -9.37 11.06
CA HIS A 21 -20.98 -9.32 12.24
C HIS A 21 -21.53 -10.70 12.60
N VAL A 22 -22.00 -11.47 11.62
CA VAL A 22 -22.49 -12.84 11.84
C VAL A 22 -21.40 -13.73 12.42
N VAL A 23 -20.15 -13.64 11.94
CA VAL A 23 -19.03 -14.40 12.48
C VAL A 23 -18.74 -14.00 13.93
N ALA A 24 -18.72 -12.71 14.23
CA ALA A 24 -18.49 -12.20 15.59
C ALA A 24 -19.58 -12.67 16.57
N ILE A 25 -20.84 -12.65 16.14
CA ILE A 25 -21.97 -13.19 16.92
C ILE A 25 -21.79 -14.70 17.11
N SER A 26 -21.48 -15.43 16.04
CA SER A 26 -21.29 -16.89 16.09
C SER A 26 -20.18 -17.33 17.03
N ALA A 27 -19.13 -16.50 17.20
CA ALA A 27 -18.02 -16.77 18.09
C ALA A 27 -18.35 -16.56 19.58
N ASN A 28 -19.34 -15.71 19.89
CA ASN A 28 -19.67 -15.31 21.26
C ASN A 28 -21.08 -15.76 21.70
N HIS A 29 -21.80 -16.49 20.84
CA HIS A 29 -23.17 -16.92 21.10
C HIS A 29 -23.25 -18.44 21.22
N GLY A 30 -24.10 -18.93 22.13
CA GLY A 30 -24.42 -20.35 22.24
C GLY A 30 -25.07 -20.91 20.97
N LEU A 31 -25.30 -22.23 20.95
CA LEU A 31 -26.02 -22.86 19.85
C LEU A 31 -27.48 -22.37 19.82
N VAL A 32 -27.97 -22.04 18.63
CA VAL A 32 -29.38 -21.77 18.35
C VAL A 32 -29.91 -22.97 17.58
N GLU A 33 -30.92 -23.65 18.13
CA GLU A 33 -31.48 -24.88 17.54
C GLU A 33 -30.40 -25.95 17.25
N GLY A 34 -29.44 -26.09 18.17
CA GLY A 34 -28.33 -27.03 18.04
C GLY A 34 -27.27 -26.67 16.99
N ARG A 35 -27.36 -25.50 16.35
CA ARG A 35 -26.40 -25.01 15.35
C ARG A 35 -25.77 -23.68 15.77
N SER A 36 -24.56 -23.42 15.30
CA SER A 36 -23.97 -22.08 15.42
C SER A 36 -24.78 -21.09 14.59
N VAL A 37 -24.93 -19.86 15.09
CA VAL A 37 -25.71 -18.78 14.45
C VAL A 37 -25.34 -18.61 12.96
N GLY A 38 -24.05 -18.62 12.62
CA GLY A 38 -23.58 -18.45 11.24
C GLY A 38 -23.88 -19.63 10.31
N LYS A 39 -24.25 -20.79 10.88
CA LYS A 39 -24.69 -21.99 10.13
C LYS A 39 -26.22 -22.13 10.09
N HIS A 40 -26.96 -21.22 10.72
CA HIS A 40 -28.41 -21.26 10.72
C HIS A 40 -28.98 -20.89 9.34
N ASP A 41 -29.97 -21.63 8.86
CA ASP A 41 -30.47 -21.51 7.48
C ASP A 41 -31.03 -20.11 7.17
N LEU A 42 -31.69 -19.48 8.14
CA LEU A 42 -32.17 -18.10 8.01
C LEU A 42 -31.02 -17.09 7.85
N VAL A 43 -29.91 -17.26 8.58
CA VAL A 43 -28.76 -16.36 8.50
C VAL A 43 -28.05 -16.52 7.15
N ILE A 44 -27.92 -17.75 6.66
CA ILE A 44 -27.36 -18.01 5.33
C ILE A 44 -28.24 -17.40 4.25
N ARG A 45 -29.57 -17.59 4.31
CA ARG A 45 -30.53 -16.99 3.36
C ARG A 45 -30.49 -15.47 3.41
N PHE A 46 -30.42 -14.88 4.59
CA PHE A 46 -30.28 -13.43 4.79
C PHE A 46 -29.01 -12.90 4.13
N LEU A 47 -27.84 -13.50 4.41
CA LEU A 47 -26.56 -13.07 3.82
C LEU A 47 -26.57 -13.21 2.29
N ARG A 48 -27.18 -14.28 1.75
CA ARG A 48 -27.38 -14.43 0.30
C ARG A 48 -28.27 -13.35 -0.28
N GLY A 49 -29.35 -13.00 0.40
CA GLY A 49 -30.24 -11.90 0.02
C GLY A 49 -29.50 -10.56 0.00
N ALA A 50 -28.75 -10.26 1.07
CA ALA A 50 -27.94 -9.05 1.15
C ALA A 50 -26.89 -8.96 0.03
N TRP A 51 -26.25 -10.08 -0.31
CA TRP A 51 -25.27 -10.15 -1.41
C TRP A 51 -25.92 -9.93 -2.79
N ARG A 52 -27.17 -10.35 -2.98
CA ARG A 52 -27.92 -10.10 -4.22
C ARG A 52 -28.40 -8.66 -4.34
N LEU A 53 -28.80 -8.05 -3.21
CA LEU A 53 -29.27 -6.66 -3.17
C LEU A 53 -28.13 -5.66 -3.33
N ASN A 54 -26.94 -5.98 -2.83
CA ASN A 54 -25.76 -5.14 -2.95
C ASN A 54 -24.53 -6.01 -3.28
N PRO A 55 -24.40 -6.47 -4.53
CA PRO A 55 -23.24 -7.27 -4.94
C PRO A 55 -21.97 -6.44 -4.76
N PRO A 56 -20.87 -7.05 -4.27
CA PRO A 56 -19.59 -6.36 -4.19
C PRO A 56 -19.20 -5.88 -5.60
N GLN A 57 -19.03 -4.57 -5.77
CA GLN A 57 -18.49 -4.00 -7.00
C GLN A 57 -16.98 -3.90 -6.85
N PRO A 58 -16.19 -4.80 -7.48
CA PRO A 58 -14.75 -4.62 -7.49
C PRO A 58 -14.43 -3.40 -8.35
N HIS A 59 -13.74 -2.41 -7.78
CA HIS A 59 -13.09 -1.37 -8.59
C HIS A 59 -11.88 -2.02 -9.29
N LEU A 60 -12.09 -2.48 -10.52
CA LEU A 60 -11.09 -3.21 -11.30
C LEU A 60 -10.04 -2.28 -11.94
N ILE A 61 -10.36 -1.00 -12.09
CA ILE A 61 -9.51 -0.02 -12.75
C ILE A 61 -9.29 1.15 -11.79
N PRO A 62 -8.04 1.51 -11.48
CA PRO A 62 -7.77 2.73 -10.72
C PRO A 62 -8.33 3.93 -11.47
N SER A 63 -8.83 4.94 -10.74
CA SER A 63 -9.31 6.18 -11.37
C SER A 63 -8.19 7.04 -11.95
N TRP A 64 -6.93 6.63 -11.80
CA TRP A 64 -5.74 7.35 -12.28
C TRP A 64 -4.98 6.53 -13.32
N ASP A 65 -4.47 7.24 -14.32
CA ASP A 65 -3.53 6.79 -15.36
C ASP A 65 -2.09 6.74 -14.84
N LEU A 66 -1.45 5.57 -14.97
CA LEU A 66 -0.05 5.34 -14.60
C LEU A 66 0.94 6.10 -15.47
N ALA A 67 0.68 6.22 -16.78
CA ALA A 67 1.58 6.92 -17.69
C ALA A 67 1.71 8.40 -17.31
N VAL A 68 0.59 9.04 -16.95
CA VAL A 68 0.56 10.43 -16.46
C VAL A 68 1.45 10.59 -15.22
N VAL A 69 1.33 9.66 -14.27
CA VAL A 69 2.10 9.72 -13.03
C VAL A 69 3.58 9.50 -13.29
N LEU A 70 3.96 8.50 -14.09
CA LEU A 70 5.36 8.24 -14.43
C LEU A 70 5.99 9.42 -15.19
N GLN A 71 5.28 10.03 -16.14
CA GLN A 71 5.76 11.24 -16.82
C GLN A 71 5.99 12.41 -15.86
N ALA A 72 5.09 12.61 -14.89
CA ALA A 72 5.24 13.68 -13.90
C ALA A 72 6.42 13.43 -12.94
N LEU A 73 6.70 12.18 -12.57
CA LEU A 73 7.83 11.83 -11.71
C LEU A 73 9.20 12.12 -12.36
N GLN A 74 9.26 12.33 -13.67
CA GLN A 74 10.48 12.67 -14.41
C GLN A 74 10.75 14.18 -14.44
N GLN A 75 9.93 15.00 -13.79
CA GLN A 75 9.96 16.46 -13.86
C GLN A 75 9.84 17.07 -12.45
N ASP A 76 9.90 18.40 -12.36
CA ASP A 76 9.53 19.14 -11.15
C ASP A 76 8.12 18.72 -10.65
N PRO A 77 7.90 18.57 -9.32
CA PRO A 77 8.82 18.83 -8.22
C PRO A 77 9.61 17.58 -7.77
N PHE A 78 9.73 16.54 -8.60
CA PHE A 78 10.29 15.24 -8.21
C PHE A 78 11.73 15.00 -8.67
N GLU A 79 12.26 15.89 -9.51
CA GLU A 79 13.63 15.90 -10.03
C GLU A 79 14.22 17.29 -9.88
N PRO A 80 15.56 17.45 -9.79
CA PRO A 80 16.57 16.38 -9.74
C PRO A 80 16.67 15.72 -8.36
N LEU A 81 16.76 14.38 -8.30
CA LEU A 81 16.76 13.60 -7.05
C LEU A 81 17.79 14.06 -6.00
N GLN A 82 18.95 14.56 -6.41
CA GLN A 82 20.04 14.94 -5.50
C GLN A 82 19.77 16.23 -4.72
N SER A 83 18.95 17.15 -5.26
CA SER A 83 18.67 18.44 -4.63
C SER A 83 17.20 18.67 -4.32
N VAL A 84 16.34 17.72 -4.67
CA VAL A 84 14.91 17.81 -4.41
C VAL A 84 14.62 17.79 -2.90
N GLU A 85 13.56 18.49 -2.51
CA GLU A 85 13.06 18.45 -1.14
C GLU A 85 12.76 17.02 -0.67
N LEU A 86 13.08 16.74 0.59
CA LEU A 86 13.00 15.40 1.15
C LEU A 86 11.58 14.82 1.10
N ASN A 87 10.55 15.67 1.13
CA ASN A 87 9.15 15.24 0.96
C ASN A 87 8.92 14.64 -0.43
N ALA A 88 9.33 15.31 -1.50
CA ALA A 88 9.16 14.84 -2.87
C ALA A 88 10.02 13.60 -3.15
N LEU A 89 11.26 13.56 -2.63
CA LEU A 89 12.10 12.36 -2.67
C LEU A 89 11.40 11.16 -2.00
N SER A 90 10.81 11.37 -0.82
CA SER A 90 10.07 10.33 -0.08
C SER A 90 8.82 9.85 -0.82
N LEU A 91 8.07 10.79 -1.40
CA LEU A 91 6.86 10.52 -2.18
C LEU A 91 7.16 9.70 -3.44
N LYS A 92 8.20 10.10 -4.17
CA LYS A 92 8.66 9.41 -5.39
C LYS A 92 9.18 8.01 -5.07
N THR A 93 10.07 7.89 -4.09
CA THR A 93 10.63 6.58 -3.70
C THR A 93 9.58 5.62 -3.17
N ALA A 94 8.65 6.10 -2.34
CA ALA A 94 7.54 5.29 -1.85
C ALA A 94 6.67 4.77 -2.99
N LEU A 95 6.33 5.63 -3.96
CA LEU A 95 5.52 5.23 -5.12
C LEU A 95 6.25 4.25 -6.03
N LEU A 96 7.50 4.53 -6.41
CA LEU A 96 8.29 3.63 -7.27
C LEU A 96 8.50 2.26 -6.59
N THR A 97 8.78 2.24 -5.29
CA THR A 97 8.91 1.00 -4.52
C THR A 97 7.58 0.25 -4.47
N ALA A 98 6.45 0.93 -4.29
CA ALA A 98 5.14 0.32 -4.27
C ALA A 98 4.77 -0.31 -5.62
N LEU A 99 5.01 0.42 -6.72
CA LEU A 99 4.72 -0.04 -8.08
C LEU A 99 5.58 -1.25 -8.47
N THR A 100 6.87 -1.23 -8.12
CA THR A 100 7.82 -2.26 -8.56
C THR A 100 7.81 -3.50 -7.68
N SER A 101 7.46 -3.36 -6.39
CA SER A 101 7.37 -4.50 -5.47
C SER A 101 6.06 -5.28 -5.57
N VAL A 102 4.98 -4.63 -6.03
CA VAL A 102 3.61 -5.19 -6.08
C VAL A 102 3.17 -5.78 -4.72
N LYS A 103 3.69 -5.24 -3.62
CA LYS A 103 3.38 -5.70 -2.26
C LYS A 103 2.25 -4.89 -1.64
N ARG A 104 1.58 -5.47 -0.63
CA ARG A 104 0.56 -4.74 0.12
C ARG A 104 1.24 -3.67 0.96
N LEU A 105 0.48 -2.64 1.30
CA LEU A 105 0.96 -1.53 2.13
C LEU A 105 1.53 -1.98 3.49
N GLY A 106 1.01 -3.07 4.07
CA GLY A 106 1.54 -3.63 5.31
C GLY A 106 2.92 -4.26 5.14
N ASP A 107 3.19 -4.85 3.98
CA ASP A 107 4.48 -5.47 3.65
C ASP A 107 5.51 -4.37 3.35
N LEU A 108 5.10 -3.32 2.60
CA LEU A 108 5.92 -2.13 2.35
C LEU A 108 6.37 -1.46 3.65
N GLN A 109 5.46 -1.31 4.60
CA GLN A 109 5.76 -0.76 5.93
C GLN A 109 6.72 -1.66 6.72
N ALA A 110 6.70 -2.97 6.47
CA ALA A 110 7.53 -3.91 7.20
C ALA A 110 8.99 -3.96 6.71
N LEU A 111 9.29 -3.41 5.53
CA LEU A 111 10.65 -3.37 4.99
C LEU A 111 11.62 -2.66 5.93
N SER A 112 12.86 -3.13 5.99
CA SER A 112 13.90 -2.64 6.90
C SER A 112 15.19 -2.31 6.15
N VAL A 113 15.93 -1.30 6.65
CA VAL A 113 17.27 -0.92 6.21
C VAL A 113 18.38 -1.72 6.89
N ASN A 114 18.03 -2.60 7.84
CA ASN A 114 19.01 -3.48 8.49
C ASN A 114 19.80 -4.27 7.42
N SER A 115 21.10 -4.47 7.65
CA SER A 115 22.00 -5.13 6.67
C SER A 115 21.57 -6.54 6.27
N SER A 116 20.81 -7.24 7.12
CA SER A 116 20.20 -8.53 6.78
C SER A 116 18.98 -8.42 5.85
N CYS A 117 18.33 -7.26 5.85
CA CYS A 117 17.07 -6.99 5.18
C CYS A 117 17.23 -6.17 3.89
N LEU A 118 18.28 -5.36 3.76
CA LEU A 118 18.54 -4.53 2.60
C LEU A 118 19.94 -4.79 2.05
N VAL A 119 20.00 -5.30 0.82
CA VAL A 119 21.26 -5.63 0.15
C VAL A 119 21.24 -5.09 -1.28
N PHE A 120 22.18 -4.20 -1.61
CA PHE A 120 22.40 -3.76 -2.97
C PHE A 120 23.26 -4.77 -3.73
N GLY A 121 22.91 -5.03 -4.99
CA GLY A 121 23.71 -5.81 -5.91
C GLY A 121 24.96 -5.06 -6.38
N LEU A 122 25.84 -5.76 -7.10
CA LEU A 122 27.03 -5.16 -7.71
C LEU A 122 26.65 -4.00 -8.62
N ALA A 123 27.38 -2.88 -8.47
CA ALA A 123 27.15 -1.64 -9.23
C ALA A 123 25.68 -1.18 -9.25
N ASP A 124 24.93 -1.50 -8.19
CA ASP A 124 23.54 -1.08 -8.00
C ASP A 124 22.58 -1.62 -9.04
N SER A 125 22.96 -2.71 -9.70
CA SER A 125 22.11 -3.42 -10.68
C SER A 125 20.74 -3.81 -10.11
N GLN A 126 20.66 -4.05 -8.81
CA GLN A 126 19.43 -4.39 -8.11
C GLN A 126 19.51 -4.05 -6.62
N VAL A 127 18.36 -4.08 -5.94
CA VAL A 127 18.29 -4.09 -4.48
C VAL A 127 17.33 -5.18 -4.00
N VAL A 128 17.77 -5.94 -3.02
CA VAL A 128 16.97 -6.95 -2.32
C VAL A 128 16.49 -6.37 -1.01
N LEU A 129 15.18 -6.39 -0.80
CA LEU A 129 14.48 -5.87 0.36
C LEU A 129 13.71 -7.00 1.05
N ARG A 130 13.82 -7.08 2.38
CA ARG A 130 13.12 -8.04 3.22
C ARG A 130 12.35 -7.32 4.33
N PRO A 131 11.21 -7.87 4.77
CA PRO A 131 10.57 -7.39 5.99
C PRO A 131 11.48 -7.60 7.20
N ARG A 132 11.30 -6.74 8.21
CA ARG A 132 11.94 -6.89 9.51
C ARG A 132 11.60 -8.26 10.14
N PRO A 133 12.53 -8.85 10.91
CA PRO A 133 12.25 -10.07 11.65
C PRO A 133 11.00 -9.96 12.53
N GLY A 134 10.21 -11.03 12.58
CA GLY A 134 8.97 -11.09 13.37
C GLY A 134 7.74 -10.45 12.71
N TYR A 135 7.86 -9.89 11.49
CA TYR A 135 6.69 -9.48 10.73
C TYR A 135 5.83 -10.67 10.32
N MET A 136 4.52 -10.59 10.57
CA MET A 136 3.54 -11.55 10.07
C MET A 136 2.59 -10.85 9.08
N PRO A 137 2.60 -11.25 7.79
CA PRO A 137 1.65 -10.73 6.81
C PRO A 137 0.21 -11.02 7.22
N LYS A 138 -0.71 -10.13 6.84
CA LYS A 138 -2.15 -10.31 7.09
C LYS A 138 -2.71 -11.60 6.48
N VAL A 139 -2.09 -12.10 5.42
CA VAL A 139 -2.46 -13.37 4.78
C VAL A 139 -1.24 -14.29 4.90
N PRO A 140 -1.23 -15.21 5.89
CA PRO A 140 -0.06 -16.02 6.22
C PRO A 140 0.20 -17.18 5.25
N THR A 141 -0.56 -17.29 4.15
CA THR A 141 -0.36 -18.34 3.14
C THR A 141 0.86 -18.12 2.25
N THR A 142 1.56 -16.98 2.35
CA THR A 142 2.83 -16.74 1.65
C THR A 142 4.01 -17.13 2.56
N PRO A 143 4.80 -18.17 2.22
CA PRO A 143 6.02 -18.48 2.95
C PRO A 143 6.97 -17.28 3.01
N PHE A 144 7.84 -17.22 4.02
CA PHE A 144 8.76 -16.10 4.23
C PHE A 144 9.62 -15.75 3.00
N ARG A 145 9.97 -16.74 2.18
CA ARG A 145 10.72 -16.54 0.92
C ARG A 145 9.97 -15.66 -0.09
N ASP A 146 8.64 -15.68 -0.10
CA ASP A 146 7.81 -14.85 -1.00
C ASP A 146 7.62 -13.41 -0.47
N GLN A 147 8.12 -13.13 0.74
CA GLN A 147 8.11 -11.79 1.31
C GLN A 147 9.30 -10.95 0.82
N VAL A 148 10.33 -11.57 0.26
CA VAL A 148 11.46 -10.87 -0.37
C VAL A 148 10.97 -10.07 -1.58
N VAL A 149 11.51 -8.87 -1.74
CA VAL A 149 11.28 -7.98 -2.87
C VAL A 149 12.63 -7.72 -3.53
N THR A 150 12.73 -7.98 -4.82
CA THR A 150 13.93 -7.64 -5.60
C THR A 150 13.54 -6.57 -6.60
N LEU A 151 14.12 -5.39 -6.48
CA LEU A 151 13.93 -4.29 -7.44
C LEU A 151 15.14 -4.25 -8.37
N GLN A 152 14.88 -4.24 -9.68
CA GLN A 152 15.92 -4.11 -10.69
C GLN A 152 16.18 -2.64 -10.99
N ALA A 153 17.43 -2.28 -11.23
CA ALA A 153 17.77 -0.97 -11.74
C ALA A 153 17.33 -0.87 -13.21
N ILE A 154 16.92 0.33 -13.60
CA ILE A 154 16.65 0.63 -15.00
C ILE A 154 17.98 1.06 -15.62
N PRO A 155 18.52 0.30 -16.59
CA PRO A 155 19.83 0.59 -17.16
C PRO A 155 19.81 1.90 -17.95
N SER A 156 20.90 2.67 -17.84
CA SER A 156 21.09 3.92 -18.58
C SER A 156 21.57 3.72 -20.01
N GLN A 157 22.12 2.54 -20.33
CA GLN A 157 22.75 2.28 -21.61
C GLN A 157 21.71 1.61 -22.53
N GLU A 158 21.38 2.30 -23.63
CA GLU A 158 20.49 1.92 -24.76
C GLU A 158 19.00 2.33 -24.68
N GLY A 159 18.54 3.00 -23.63
CA GLY A 159 17.14 3.45 -23.48
C GLY A 159 16.91 4.96 -23.51
N ASP A 160 15.64 5.38 -23.46
CA ASP A 160 15.25 6.79 -23.23
C ASP A 160 15.88 7.28 -21.91
N PRO A 161 16.73 8.33 -21.92
CA PRO A 161 17.43 8.80 -20.72
C PRO A 161 16.46 9.16 -19.60
N ASN A 162 15.21 9.54 -19.92
CA ASN A 162 14.20 9.85 -18.92
C ASN A 162 13.75 8.61 -18.12
N LEU A 163 13.90 7.39 -18.65
CA LEU A 163 13.57 6.16 -17.91
C LEU A 163 14.49 5.95 -16.71
N THR A 164 15.72 6.45 -16.77
CA THR A 164 16.66 6.39 -15.65
C THR A 164 16.18 7.19 -14.45
N LEU A 165 15.43 8.28 -14.67
CA LEU A 165 14.78 9.10 -13.64
C LEU A 165 13.67 8.34 -12.89
N LEU A 166 13.19 7.22 -13.45
CA LEU A 166 12.21 6.33 -12.83
C LEU A 166 12.85 5.12 -12.15
N CYS A 167 14.18 5.04 -12.11
CA CYS A 167 14.88 3.90 -11.54
C CYS A 167 14.60 3.77 -10.03
N PRO A 168 13.93 2.68 -9.57
CA PRO A 168 13.60 2.51 -8.17
C PRO A 168 14.85 2.33 -7.30
N VAL A 169 15.89 1.68 -7.83
CA VAL A 169 17.16 1.44 -7.10
C VAL A 169 17.90 2.75 -6.86
N HIS A 170 17.97 3.61 -7.87
CA HIS A 170 18.63 4.91 -7.78
C HIS A 170 17.89 5.84 -6.81
N ALA A 171 16.57 5.95 -6.94
CA ALA A 171 15.76 6.75 -6.04
C ALA A 171 15.88 6.26 -4.59
N LEU A 172 15.84 4.93 -4.38
CA LEU A 172 16.00 4.34 -3.05
C LEU A 172 17.36 4.66 -2.43
N ARG A 173 18.43 4.59 -3.22
CA ARG A 173 19.78 4.92 -2.75
C ARG A 173 19.88 6.35 -2.24
N ILE A 174 19.46 7.31 -3.05
CA ILE A 174 19.51 8.73 -2.70
C ILE A 174 18.63 8.99 -1.46
N TYR A 175 17.46 8.36 -1.37
CA TYR A 175 16.63 8.46 -0.17
C TYR A 175 17.31 7.91 1.09
N LEU A 176 18.01 6.78 0.99
CA LEU A 176 18.75 6.23 2.12
C LEU A 176 19.89 7.17 2.54
N GLU A 177 20.64 7.71 1.59
CA GLU A 177 21.71 8.68 1.84
C GLU A 177 21.17 9.94 2.54
N HIS A 178 20.07 10.51 2.04
CA HIS A 178 19.47 11.70 2.62
C HIS A 178 18.83 11.44 3.99
N THR A 179 18.34 10.22 4.26
CA THR A 179 17.65 9.90 5.53
C THR A 179 18.56 9.34 6.61
N GLN A 180 19.73 8.79 6.25
CA GLN A 180 20.68 8.19 7.19
C GLN A 180 21.05 9.12 8.37
N PRO A 181 21.32 10.42 8.17
CA PRO A 181 21.85 11.26 9.25
C PRO A 181 20.89 11.49 10.43
N PHE A 182 19.58 11.34 10.21
CA PHE A 182 18.56 11.63 11.22
C PHE A 182 17.64 10.43 11.52
N ARG A 183 17.94 9.26 10.95
CA ARG A 183 17.12 8.05 11.11
C ARG A 183 17.18 7.54 12.55
N CYS A 184 16.02 7.28 13.14
CA CYS A 184 15.90 6.71 14.49
C CYS A 184 15.44 5.24 14.50
N PHE A 185 14.92 4.74 13.38
CA PHE A 185 14.38 3.38 13.26
C PHE A 185 14.87 2.70 12.00
N GLU A 186 14.95 1.37 12.06
CA GLU A 186 15.37 0.55 10.92
C GLU A 186 14.30 0.40 9.83
N GLN A 187 13.06 0.84 10.05
CA GLN A 187 12.00 0.75 9.03
C GLN A 187 12.37 1.54 7.77
N LEU A 188 12.27 0.95 6.57
CA LEU A 188 12.69 1.55 5.30
C LEU A 188 12.28 3.02 5.16
N PHE A 189 10.98 3.31 5.27
CA PHE A 189 10.48 4.68 5.22
C PHE A 189 10.39 5.32 6.62
N VAL A 190 11.01 6.50 6.75
CA VAL A 190 10.98 7.36 7.94
C VAL A 190 10.34 8.71 7.63
N CYS A 191 9.68 9.28 8.64
CA CYS A 191 9.08 10.61 8.57
C CYS A 191 10.15 11.67 8.28
N TYR A 192 9.85 12.64 7.43
CA TYR A 192 10.79 13.67 6.99
C TYR A 192 10.59 15.05 7.65
N GLY A 193 9.47 15.28 8.35
CA GLY A 193 9.09 16.61 8.85
C GLY A 193 8.73 16.66 10.33
N GLY A 194 8.88 17.85 10.91
CA GLY A 194 8.48 18.18 12.28
C GLY A 194 9.15 17.34 13.37
N GLN A 195 8.49 17.23 14.51
CA GLN A 195 8.95 16.48 15.70
C GLN A 195 9.04 14.95 15.50
N GLN A 196 8.54 14.46 14.35
CA GLN A 196 8.56 13.04 14.02
C GLN A 196 9.68 12.69 13.03
N LYS A 197 10.49 13.67 12.59
CA LYS A 197 11.59 13.44 11.65
C LYS A 197 12.48 12.29 12.14
N GLY A 198 12.76 11.33 11.26
CA GLY A 198 13.55 10.14 11.55
C GLY A 198 12.80 8.95 12.14
N LYS A 199 11.54 9.14 12.58
CA LYS A 199 10.73 8.04 13.13
C LYS A 199 10.08 7.19 12.05
N ALA A 200 9.74 5.96 12.39
CA ALA A 200 9.06 5.03 11.50
C ALA A 200 7.71 5.60 10.99
N VAL A 201 7.47 5.52 9.69
CA VAL A 201 6.22 5.95 9.07
C VAL A 201 5.10 4.95 9.36
N SER A 202 3.91 5.43 9.71
CA SER A 202 2.75 4.56 9.89
C SER A 202 2.21 4.06 8.55
N LYS A 203 1.54 2.90 8.56
CA LYS A 203 0.84 2.37 7.37
C LYS A 203 -0.07 3.42 6.72
N GLN A 204 -0.87 4.11 7.53
CA GLN A 204 -1.78 5.15 7.05
C GLN A 204 -1.02 6.30 6.36
N ARG A 205 0.13 6.71 6.91
CA ARG A 205 0.92 7.79 6.33
C ARG A 205 1.58 7.38 5.01
N ILE A 206 2.05 6.14 4.87
CA ILE A 206 2.50 5.64 3.56
C ILE A 206 1.33 5.64 2.55
N SER A 207 0.12 5.24 2.97
CA SER A 207 -1.07 5.32 2.10
C SER A 207 -1.33 6.74 1.60
N GLN A 208 -1.23 7.72 2.50
CA GLN A 208 -1.39 9.13 2.17
C GLN A 208 -0.31 9.58 1.21
N TRP A 209 0.96 9.21 1.45
CA TRP A 209 2.05 9.52 0.54
C TRP A 209 1.77 9.02 -0.87
N LEU A 210 1.33 7.78 -1.05
CA LEU A 210 1.00 7.27 -2.40
C LEU A 210 -0.11 8.09 -3.08
N GLY A 211 -1.18 8.44 -2.36
CA GLY A 211 -2.25 9.27 -2.88
C GLY A 211 -1.81 10.71 -3.17
N ASP A 212 -0.96 11.28 -2.31
CA ASP A 212 -0.40 12.62 -2.47
C ASP A 212 0.56 12.67 -3.66
N THR A 213 1.40 11.65 -3.87
CA THR A 213 2.25 11.55 -5.06
C THR A 213 1.42 11.59 -6.34
N ILE A 214 0.34 10.80 -6.40
CA ILE A 214 -0.55 10.79 -7.58
C ILE A 214 -1.24 12.15 -7.75
N ARG A 215 -1.76 12.75 -6.67
CA ARG A 215 -2.42 14.06 -6.73
C ARG A 215 -1.47 15.15 -7.22
N THR A 216 -0.25 15.20 -6.66
CA THR A 216 0.80 16.14 -7.07
C THR A 216 1.21 15.91 -8.53
N ALA A 217 1.31 14.65 -8.98
CA ALA A 217 1.61 14.32 -10.36
C ALA A 217 0.55 14.86 -11.34
N TYR A 218 -0.73 14.72 -11.01
CA TYR A 218 -1.83 15.26 -11.82
C TYR A 218 -1.82 16.80 -11.84
N GLN A 219 -1.58 17.42 -10.69
CA GLN A 219 -1.46 18.88 -10.59
C GLN A 219 -0.29 19.42 -11.42
N ALA A 220 0.88 18.77 -11.38
CA ALA A 220 2.04 19.14 -12.18
C ALA A 220 1.78 19.04 -13.69
N ARG A 221 0.85 18.18 -14.11
CA ARG A 221 0.42 18.03 -15.51
C ARG A 221 -0.78 18.91 -15.88
N GLY A 222 -1.31 19.70 -14.94
CA GLY A 222 -2.50 20.53 -15.15
C GLY A 222 -3.80 19.72 -15.34
N LEU A 223 -3.85 18.49 -14.83
CA LEU A 223 -5.00 17.59 -14.97
C LEU A 223 -5.80 17.48 -13.67
N PRO A 224 -7.14 17.30 -13.73
CA PRO A 224 -7.96 17.05 -12.55
C PRO A 224 -7.65 15.66 -11.97
N CYS A 225 -7.29 15.59 -10.69
CA CYS A 225 -7.05 14.32 -10.01
C CYS A 225 -8.38 13.61 -9.69
N LEU A 226 -8.56 12.38 -10.15
CA LEU A 226 -9.75 11.56 -9.94
C LEU A 226 -9.66 10.64 -8.70
N LEU A 227 -8.69 10.87 -7.81
CA LEU A 227 -8.64 10.21 -6.51
C LEU A 227 -9.70 10.84 -5.59
N GLY A 228 -10.85 10.17 -5.48
CA GLY A 228 -11.90 10.44 -4.49
C GLY A 228 -11.49 10.05 -3.07
#